data_AF-A0A662C9U7-F1
#
_entry.id   AF-A0A662C9U7-F1
#
_cell.length_a   1.000
_cell.length_b   1.000
_cell.length_c   1.000
_cell.angle_alpha   90.00
_cell.angle_beta   90.00
_cell.angle_gamma   90.00
#
_symmetry.space_group_name_H-M   'P 1'
#
loop_
_entity.id
_entity.type
_entity.pdbx_description
1 polymer ?
#
loop_
_entity_poly.entity_id
_entity_poly.type
_entity_poly.pdbx_seq_one_letter_code
_entity_poly.pdbx_strand_id
1 'polypeptide(L)'
;YETQPSSSQGNIYNANGSPEKVLGCFYATQIQEKRIFVEWDELSFLAGAYTCRLDTLFDNSTFIFDKYYYLISLQPLGPGPAWLGGTRNCFDCTERGGDNEIPDFW
;
A
#
# COMPACT_ATOMS: atom_id res chain seq x y z
N TYR A 1 26.50 -0.81 -19.41
CA TYR A 1 26.86 -1.47 -20.68
C TYR A 1 25.63 -2.28 -21.05
N GLU A 2 24.67 -1.61 -21.69
CA GLU A 2 23.33 -2.16 -21.99
C GLU A 2 23.36 -2.70 -23.42
N THR A 3 23.20 -4.02 -23.53
CA THR A 3 23.25 -4.76 -24.79
C THR A 3 21.97 -4.51 -25.56
N GLN A 4 21.94 -3.48 -26.42
CA GLN A 4 20.85 -3.38 -27.39
C GLN A 4 20.91 -4.57 -28.37
N PRO A 5 19.77 -5.20 -28.70
CA PRO A 5 19.74 -6.28 -29.68
C PRO A 5 20.19 -5.76 -31.05
N SER A 6 21.13 -6.46 -31.67
CA SER A 6 21.88 -6.00 -32.85
C SER A 6 21.08 -5.90 -34.15
N SER A 7 19.77 -6.18 -34.13
CA SER A 7 18.95 -6.20 -35.34
C SER A 7 17.45 -6.22 -35.03
N SER A 8 16.86 -5.05 -34.85
CA SER A 8 15.49 -4.82 -35.34
C SER A 8 15.62 -4.32 -36.78
N GLN A 9 15.20 -5.12 -37.76
CA GLN A 9 15.04 -4.60 -39.12
C GLN A 9 13.91 -3.56 -39.07
N GLY A 10 14.27 -2.28 -39.12
CA GLY A 10 13.33 -1.19 -39.13
C GLY A 10 12.52 -1.15 -40.43
N ASN A 11 11.26 -0.73 -40.34
CA ASN A 11 10.37 -0.45 -41.47
C ASN A 11 10.68 0.89 -42.17
N ILE A 12 11.84 1.49 -41.90
CA ILE A 12 12.25 2.79 -42.40
C ILE A 12 13.30 2.55 -43.50
N TYR A 13 12.97 2.95 -44.72
CA TYR A 13 13.83 2.82 -45.89
C TYR A 13 14.01 4.19 -46.55
N ASN A 14 15.15 4.38 -47.21
CA ASN A 14 15.43 5.59 -47.97
C ASN A 14 14.58 5.60 -49.25
N ALA A 15 13.70 6.58 -49.42
CA ALA A 15 12.82 6.70 -50.59
C ALA A 15 13.57 6.91 -51.93
N ASN A 16 14.83 7.39 -51.87
CA ASN A 16 15.67 7.61 -53.05
C ASN A 16 16.54 6.40 -53.39
N GLY A 17 16.37 5.26 -52.70
CA GLY A 17 17.04 4.00 -53.04
C GLY A 17 18.54 3.93 -52.72
N SER A 18 19.07 4.86 -51.93
CA SER A 18 20.46 4.78 -51.44
C SER A 18 20.63 3.56 -50.51
N PRO A 19 21.72 2.77 -50.64
CA PRO A 19 22.01 1.62 -49.79
C PRO A 19 22.43 1.99 -48.35
N GLU A 20 22.40 3.27 -48.01
CA GLU A 20 22.78 3.77 -46.69
C GLU A 20 21.78 3.35 -45.61
N LYS A 21 22.33 2.89 -44.47
CA LYS A 21 21.53 2.54 -43.29
C LYS A 21 20.86 3.80 -42.73
N VAL A 22 19.53 3.80 -42.70
CA VAL A 22 18.76 4.89 -42.07
C VAL A 22 18.75 4.65 -40.56
N LEU A 23 19.38 5.55 -39.80
CA LEU A 23 19.27 5.57 -38.34
C LEU A 23 17.92 6.19 -37.98
N GLY A 24 16.98 5.37 -37.52
CA GLY A 24 15.72 5.85 -36.99
C GLY A 24 15.96 6.67 -35.71
N CYS A 25 15.33 7.84 -35.61
CA CYS A 25 15.33 8.61 -34.36
C CYS A 25 14.35 7.94 -33.40
N PHE A 26 14.82 7.39 -32.29
CA PHE A 26 13.97 6.88 -31.22
C PHE A 26 14.28 7.63 -29.93
N TYR A 27 13.22 8.08 -29.26
CA TYR A 27 13.31 8.63 -27.91
C TYR A 27 13.01 7.50 -26.92
N ALA A 28 14.02 7.06 -26.16
CA ALA A 28 13.82 6.21 -25.01
C ALA A 28 13.63 7.11 -23.78
N THR A 29 12.41 7.57 -23.51
CA THR A 29 12.09 8.26 -22.26
C THR A 29 11.80 7.22 -21.19
N GLN A 30 12.79 6.88 -20.37
CA GLN A 30 12.58 6.04 -19.19
C GLN A 30 11.98 6.91 -18.08
N ILE A 31 10.80 6.53 -17.56
CA ILE A 31 10.30 7.09 -16.31
C ILE A 31 11.13 6.46 -15.19
N GLN A 32 11.86 7.28 -14.43
CA GLN A 32 12.55 6.87 -13.21
C GLN A 32 11.77 7.39 -12.01
N GLU A 33 11.27 6.46 -11.19
CA GLU A 33 10.61 6.78 -9.92
C GLU A 33 11.57 6.49 -8.78
N LYS A 34 11.64 7.39 -7.80
CA LYS A 34 12.35 7.19 -6.54
C LYS A 34 11.36 7.31 -5.40
N ARG A 35 11.40 6.35 -4.47
CA ARG A 35 10.61 6.39 -3.23
C ARG A 35 11.47 6.96 -2.11
N ILE A 36 10.85 7.72 -1.24
CA ILE A 36 11.46 8.26 -0.02
C ILE A 36 10.83 7.50 1.13
N PHE A 37 11.67 6.83 1.92
CA PHE A 37 11.28 6.24 3.19
C PHE A 37 11.62 7.26 4.26
N VAL A 38 10.67 7.52 5.15
CA VAL A 38 10.83 8.50 6.22
C VAL A 38 10.65 7.76 7.53
N GLU A 39 11.68 7.76 8.36
CA GLU A 39 11.62 7.21 9.71
C GLU A 39 10.86 8.14 10.64
N TRP A 40 10.33 7.58 11.72
CA TRP A 40 9.50 8.33 12.67
C TRP A 40 10.20 9.55 13.30
N ASP A 41 11.51 9.45 13.50
CA ASP A 41 12.36 10.50 14.07
C ASP A 41 12.77 11.59 13.07
N GLU A 42 12.51 11.39 11.78
CA GLU A 42 12.76 12.37 10.71
C GLU A 42 11.59 13.36 10.53
N LEU A 43 10.43 13.08 11.13
CA LEU A 43 9.26 13.96 11.07
C LEU A 43 9.39 15.10 12.08
N SER A 44 9.28 16.35 11.60
CA SER A 44 9.27 17.55 12.44
C SER A 44 7.97 17.75 13.23
N PHE A 45 7.00 16.86 13.05
CA PHE A 45 5.76 16.80 13.78
C PHE A 45 5.59 15.41 14.38
N LEU A 46 4.91 15.35 15.52
CA LEU A 46 4.41 14.08 16.02
C LEU A 46 3.30 13.63 15.07
N ALA A 47 3.58 12.69 14.18
CA ALA A 47 2.50 11.85 13.69
C ALA A 47 1.89 11.19 14.95
N GLY A 48 0.58 11.27 15.12
CA GLY A 48 -0.05 10.60 16.26
C GLY A 48 -0.09 9.11 15.93
N ALA A 49 0.60 8.26 16.69
CA ALA A 49 0.21 6.85 16.71
C ALA A 49 -1.23 6.82 17.22
N TYR A 50 -2.16 6.40 16.37
CA TYR A 50 -3.54 6.36 16.80
C TYR A 50 -3.72 5.34 17.91
N THR A 51 -4.26 5.78 19.02
CA THR A 51 -4.51 4.92 20.17
C THR A 51 -5.94 4.43 20.14
N CYS A 52 -6.08 3.12 20.19
CA CYS A 52 -7.36 2.45 20.33
C CYS A 52 -7.70 2.26 21.79
N ARG A 53 -8.88 2.74 22.20
CA ARG A 53 -9.49 2.24 23.41
C ARG A 53 -10.14 0.90 23.10
N LEU A 54 -9.61 -0.15 23.71
CA LEU A 54 -10.20 -1.48 23.73
C LEU A 54 -10.94 -1.68 25.05
N ASP A 55 -12.13 -2.24 24.98
CA ASP A 55 -12.95 -2.58 26.14
C ASP A 55 -13.11 -4.11 26.21
N THR A 56 -13.17 -4.68 27.42
CA THR A 56 -13.43 -6.11 27.62
C THR A 56 -14.92 -6.36 27.83
N LEU A 57 -15.43 -7.46 27.28
CA LEU A 57 -16.84 -7.82 27.33
C LEU A 57 -16.99 -9.23 27.91
N PHE A 58 -17.86 -9.37 28.90
CA PHE A 58 -18.13 -10.65 29.57
C PHE A 58 -19.24 -11.45 28.90
N ASP A 59 -20.25 -10.77 28.37
CA ASP A 59 -21.42 -11.40 27.76
C ASP A 59 -21.91 -10.60 26.55
N ASN A 60 -22.91 -11.16 25.86
CA ASN A 60 -23.46 -10.56 24.65
C ASN A 60 -24.40 -9.36 24.93
N SER A 61 -24.68 -9.03 26.19
CA SER A 61 -25.57 -7.92 26.59
C SER A 61 -24.86 -6.57 26.62
N THR A 62 -23.53 -6.57 26.78
CA THR A 62 -22.68 -5.36 26.63
C THR A 62 -22.48 -4.97 25.17
N PHE A 63 -22.97 -5.78 24.23
CA PHE A 63 -23.03 -5.47 22.80
C PHE A 63 -24.15 -4.48 22.55
N ILE A 64 -23.88 -3.22 22.88
CA ILE A 64 -24.56 -2.14 22.21
C ILE A 64 -24.03 -2.21 20.77
N PHE A 65 -24.80 -2.85 19.88
CA PHE A 65 -24.40 -3.18 18.50
C PHE A 65 -23.84 -1.97 17.71
N ASP A 66 -24.13 -0.75 18.16
CA ASP A 66 -23.62 0.48 17.54
C ASP A 66 -22.20 0.87 17.97
N LYS A 67 -21.68 0.35 19.09
CA LYS A 67 -20.41 0.81 19.66
C LYS A 67 -19.20 -0.03 19.20
N TYR A 68 -19.34 -1.35 19.09
CA TYR A 68 -18.20 -2.25 18.84
C TYR A 68 -18.35 -2.95 17.50
N TYR A 69 -17.33 -2.83 16.65
CA TYR A 69 -17.32 -3.37 15.28
C TYR A 69 -16.56 -4.69 15.15
N TYR A 70 -15.52 -4.88 15.96
CA TYR A 70 -14.67 -6.07 15.91
C TYR A 70 -14.48 -6.65 17.29
N LEU A 71 -14.46 -7.97 17.34
CA LEU A 71 -14.32 -8.77 18.56
C LEU A 71 -13.19 -9.77 18.40
N ILE A 72 -12.38 -9.85 19.44
CA ILE A 72 -11.33 -10.85 19.56
C ILE A 72 -11.69 -11.73 20.74
N SER A 73 -11.78 -13.05 20.50
CA SER A 73 -12.03 -14.01 21.59
C SER A 73 -10.82 -14.04 22.52
N LEU A 74 -11.07 -13.84 23.82
CA LEU A 74 -10.06 -13.97 24.87
C LEU A 74 -10.11 -15.33 25.56
N GLN A 75 -11.06 -16.20 25.19
CA GLN A 75 -11.22 -17.54 25.77
C GLN A 75 -9.92 -18.38 25.82
N PRO A 76 -9.01 -18.32 24.82
CA PRO A 76 -7.75 -19.06 24.87
C PRO A 76 -6.79 -18.61 25.99
N LEU A 77 -6.98 -17.41 26.54
CA LEU A 77 -6.13 -16.85 27.60
C LEU A 77 -6.53 -17.32 29.01
N GLY A 78 -7.61 -18.11 29.13
CA GLY A 78 -8.09 -18.65 30.38
C GLY A 78 -9.28 -17.88 30.97
N PRO A 79 -9.55 -18.02 32.27
CA PRO A 79 -10.73 -17.42 32.90
C PRO A 79 -10.65 -15.89 32.87
N GLY A 80 -11.72 -15.25 32.38
CA GLY A 80 -11.78 -13.80 32.23
C GLY A 80 -12.93 -13.35 31.33
N PRO A 81 -12.92 -12.09 30.87
CA PRO A 81 -13.84 -11.62 29.86
C PRO A 81 -13.78 -12.51 28.61
N ALA A 82 -14.93 -12.81 28.01
CA ALA A 82 -14.97 -13.67 26.83
C ALA A 82 -14.42 -12.97 25.58
N TRP A 83 -14.52 -11.64 25.52
CA TRP A 83 -14.19 -10.87 24.33
C TRP A 83 -13.43 -9.58 24.66
N LEU A 84 -12.60 -9.17 23.71
CA LEU A 84 -12.05 -7.83 23.58
C LEU A 84 -12.73 -7.15 22.41
N GLY A 85 -13.21 -5.92 22.59
CA GLY A 85 -13.88 -5.15 21.56
C GLY A 85 -13.30 -3.76 21.38
N GLY A 86 -13.53 -3.16 20.21
CA GLY A 86 -13.23 -1.76 19.95
C GLY A 86 -14.14 -1.18 18.87
N THR A 87 -14.09 0.15 18.73
CA THR A 87 -14.97 0.91 17.83
C THR A 87 -14.56 0.74 16.37
N ARG A 88 -15.44 1.11 15.42
CA ARG A 88 -15.14 1.04 13.98
C ARG A 88 -13.83 1.71 13.61
N ASN A 89 -13.63 2.93 14.09
CA ASN A 89 -12.42 3.73 13.85
C ASN A 89 -11.13 2.98 14.24
N CYS A 90 -11.18 2.00 15.15
CA CYS A 90 -10.00 1.22 15.53
C CYS A 90 -9.52 0.18 14.51
N PHE A 91 -10.42 -0.30 13.66
CA PHE A 91 -10.18 -1.47 12.84
C PHE A 91 -10.51 -1.23 11.37
N ASP A 92 -11.27 -0.18 11.07
CA ASP A 92 -11.56 0.29 9.72
C ASP A 92 -10.59 1.44 9.38
N CYS A 93 -9.58 1.14 8.57
CA CYS A 93 -8.59 2.12 8.12
C CYS A 93 -9.22 3.21 7.21
N THR A 94 -10.35 2.92 6.57
CA THR A 94 -11.02 3.86 5.64
C THR A 94 -11.61 5.07 6.38
N GLU A 95 -11.96 4.92 7.65
CA GLU A 95 -12.44 6.01 8.52
C GLU A 95 -11.39 7.12 8.70
N ARG A 96 -10.12 6.88 8.36
CA ARG A 96 -9.04 7.89 8.41
C ARG A 96 -8.37 8.16 7.08
N GLY A 97 -9.05 7.82 5.97
CA GLY A 97 -8.52 8.03 4.63
C GLY A 97 -7.45 7.01 4.23
N GLY A 98 -7.34 5.89 4.95
CA GLY A 98 -6.65 4.71 4.44
C GLY A 98 -7.48 3.98 3.38
N ASP A 99 -6.87 2.96 2.77
CA ASP A 99 -7.52 2.10 1.78
C ASP A 99 -7.58 0.64 2.26
N ASN A 100 -8.52 -0.12 1.72
CA ASN A 100 -8.67 -1.56 1.92
C ASN A 100 -7.88 -2.39 0.90
N GLU A 101 -7.20 -1.73 -0.05
CA GLU A 101 -6.27 -2.38 -0.95
C GLU A 101 -4.94 -2.64 -0.25
N ILE A 102 -4.48 -3.90 -0.29
CA ILE A 102 -3.17 -4.26 0.26
C ILE A 102 -2.10 -3.54 -0.57
N PRO A 103 -1.24 -2.72 0.04
CA PRO A 103 -0.20 -2.03 -0.71
C PRO A 103 0.83 -3.02 -1.25
N ASP A 104 1.38 -2.72 -2.44
CA ASP A 104 2.41 -3.55 -3.08
C ASP A 104 3.68 -3.72 -2.21
N PHE A 105 3.89 -2.84 -1.23
CA PHE A 105 4.97 -2.91 -0.25
C PHE A 105 4.59 -2.22 1.08
N TRP A 106 5.19 -2.67 2.19
CA TRP A 106 5.05 -2.12 3.55
C TRP A 106 6.38 -1.58 4.08
#